data_AF-A0A4C1ZW55-F1
#
_entry.id   AF-A0A4C1ZW55-F1
#
_cell.length_a   1.000
_cell.length_b   1.000
_cell.length_c   1.000
_cell.angle_alpha   90.00
_cell.angle_beta   90.00
_cell.angle_gamma   90.00
#
_symmetry.space_group_name_H-M   'P 1'
#
loop_
_entity.id
_entity.type
_entity.pdbx_description
1 polymer ?
#
loop_
_entity_poly.entity_id
_entity_poly.type
_entity_poly.pdbx_seq_one_letter_code
_entity_poly.pdbx_strand_id
1 'polypeptide(L)'
;MDDTSNTRFQYTAENLTKALEETRTIVKLFRRSPLKNITLQKYVKEEFGRELNLILDVKIRWNSMLQMTHRFLKLKNAIKKALIDLEMSRLWDDKNVVILEKIYQILQPTKLSVETLSRKDSTLLT
;
A
#
# COMPACT_ATOMS: atom_id res chain seq x y z
N MET A 1 34.21 -18.97 4.48
CA MET A 1 33.15 -19.67 5.25
C MET A 1 31.90 -18.86 5.06
N ASP A 2 30.86 -19.57 4.69
CA ASP A 2 29.65 -19.13 4.01
C ASP A 2 28.75 -18.23 4.89
N ASP A 3 28.63 -16.96 4.54
CA ASP A 3 27.70 -16.00 5.15
C ASP A 3 26.46 -15.76 4.24
N THR A 4 26.08 -16.75 3.44
CA THR A 4 24.90 -16.70 2.56
C THR A 4 23.58 -16.97 3.29
N SER A 5 23.58 -16.93 4.63
CA SER A 5 22.43 -17.27 5.48
C SER A 5 21.60 -16.07 5.94
N ASN A 6 22.01 -14.82 5.68
CA ASN A 6 21.30 -13.62 6.19
C ASN A 6 20.49 -12.82 5.15
N THR A 7 20.21 -13.37 3.95
CA THR A 7 19.49 -12.62 2.89
C THR A 7 18.30 -13.36 2.29
N ARG A 8 17.96 -14.55 2.80
CA ARG A 8 16.85 -15.37 2.27
C ARG A 8 15.51 -15.17 3.01
N PHE A 9 15.53 -14.44 4.12
CA PHE A 9 14.32 -13.97 4.79
C PHE A 9 13.91 -12.61 4.21
N GLN A 10 12.89 -12.53 3.35
CA GLN A 10 11.91 -11.41 3.46
C GLN A 10 10.78 -11.43 2.44
N TYR A 11 10.89 -12.10 1.30
CA TYR A 11 9.90 -11.99 0.22
C TYR A 11 9.28 -13.34 -0.18
N THR A 12 8.80 -14.11 0.80
CA THR A 12 7.95 -15.27 0.51
C THR A 12 6.56 -14.80 0.06
N ALA A 13 5.87 -15.63 -0.74
CA ALA A 13 4.49 -15.36 -1.12
C ALA A 13 3.59 -15.12 0.10
N GLU A 14 3.83 -15.85 1.19
CA GLU A 14 3.13 -15.72 2.47
C GLU A 14 3.36 -14.36 3.14
N ASN A 15 4.59 -13.84 3.13
CA ASN A 15 4.88 -12.52 3.70
C ASN A 15 4.25 -11.40 2.87
N LEU A 16 4.24 -11.56 1.54
CA LEU A 16 3.59 -10.60 0.62
C LEU A 16 2.08 -10.55 0.85
N THR A 17 1.43 -11.73 0.92
CA THR A 17 -0.02 -11.80 1.17
C THR A 17 -0.37 -11.25 2.54
N LYS A 18 0.41 -11.60 3.58
CA LYS A 18 0.23 -11.09 4.95
C LYS A 18 0.33 -9.56 5.00
N ALA A 19 1.38 -8.97 4.41
CA ALA A 19 1.54 -7.51 4.39
C ALA A 19 0.36 -6.81 3.71
N LEU A 20 -0.15 -7.38 2.61
CA LEU A 20 -1.34 -6.86 1.92
C LEU A 20 -2.61 -7.00 2.76
N GLU A 21 -2.81 -8.10 3.47
CA GLU A 21 -3.96 -8.33 4.35
C GLU A 21 -3.98 -7.38 5.55
N GLU A 22 -2.84 -7.17 6.19
CA GLU A 22 -2.69 -6.21 7.29
C GLU A 22 -2.96 -4.78 6.79
N THR A 23 -2.43 -4.43 5.62
CA THR A 23 -2.73 -3.16 4.94
C THR A 23 -4.23 -2.98 4.72
N ARG A 24 -4.92 -4.00 4.17
CA ARG A 24 -6.38 -3.97 3.96
C ARG A 24 -7.13 -3.82 5.29
N THR A 25 -6.62 -4.41 6.37
CA THR A 25 -7.23 -4.30 7.70
C THR A 25 -7.17 -2.87 8.21
N ILE A 26 -6.01 -2.21 8.11
CA ILE A 26 -5.85 -0.79 8.46
C ILE A 26 -6.73 0.10 7.56
N VAL A 27 -6.74 -0.14 6.25
CA VAL A 27 -7.60 0.62 5.33
C VAL A 27 -9.08 0.47 5.70
N LYS A 28 -9.54 -0.75 5.99
CA LYS A 28 -10.92 -1.01 6.42
C LYS A 28 -11.24 -0.34 7.76
N LEU A 29 -10.30 -0.30 8.70
CA LEU A 29 -10.47 0.35 10.00
C LEU A 29 -10.89 1.82 9.84
N PHE A 30 -10.14 2.58 9.06
CA PHE A 30 -10.42 3.99 8.83
C PHE A 30 -11.64 4.20 7.92
N ARG A 31 -11.81 3.38 6.88
CA ARG A 31 -12.95 3.53 5.96
C ARG A 31 -14.30 3.19 6.60
N ARG A 32 -14.35 2.28 7.57
CA ARG A 32 -15.60 1.83 8.21
C ARG A 32 -16.02 2.70 9.38
N SER A 33 -15.10 3.42 10.00
CA SER A 33 -15.39 4.22 11.19
C SER A 33 -15.18 5.72 10.89
N PRO A 34 -16.27 6.51 10.81
CA PRO A 34 -16.17 7.95 10.57
C PRO A 34 -15.30 8.67 11.60
N LEU A 35 -15.43 8.32 12.88
CA LEU A 35 -14.64 8.91 13.97
C LEU A 35 -13.13 8.67 13.81
N LYS A 36 -12.75 7.43 13.46
CA LYS A 36 -11.33 7.11 13.18
C LYS A 36 -10.86 7.80 11.91
N ASN A 37 -11.72 7.91 10.90
CA ASN A 37 -11.37 8.65 9.68
C ASN A 37 -11.15 10.14 9.97
N ILE A 38 -11.95 10.78 10.82
CA ILE A 38 -11.74 12.18 11.22
C ILE A 38 -10.35 12.36 11.85
N THR A 39 -9.95 11.42 12.73
CA THR A 39 -8.62 11.42 13.36
C THR A 39 -7.50 11.30 12.31
N LEU A 40 -7.65 10.39 11.33
CA LEU A 40 -6.72 10.29 10.21
C LEU A 40 -6.68 11.58 9.38
N GLN A 41 -7.84 12.12 9.01
CA GLN A 41 -7.94 13.30 8.16
C GLN A 41 -7.33 14.55 8.80
N LYS A 42 -7.29 14.66 10.14
CA LYS A 42 -6.53 15.71 10.84
C LYS A 42 -5.06 15.71 10.40
N TYR A 43 -4.40 14.56 10.48
CA TYR A 43 -2.99 14.40 10.08
C TYR A 43 -2.78 14.51 8.58
N VAL A 44 -3.72 14.00 7.78
CA VAL A 44 -3.65 14.10 6.32
C VAL A 44 -3.77 15.56 5.86
N LYS A 45 -4.67 16.35 6.47
CA LYS A 45 -4.79 17.79 6.17
C LYS A 45 -3.54 18.57 6.59
N GLU A 46 -2.95 18.22 7.72
CA GLU A 46 -1.70 18.83 8.19
C GLU A 46 -0.54 18.55 7.21
N GLU A 47 -0.42 17.33 6.69
CA GLU A 47 0.69 16.95 5.79
C GLU A 47 0.46 17.37 4.32
N PHE A 48 -0.79 17.36 3.82
CA PHE A 48 -1.10 17.56 2.40
C PHE A 48 -1.99 18.75 2.09
N GLY A 49 -2.46 19.50 3.09
CA GLY A 49 -3.36 20.65 2.94
C GLY A 49 -4.80 20.33 2.51
N ARG A 50 -5.14 19.05 2.33
CA ARG A 50 -6.47 18.59 1.91
C ARG A 50 -6.74 17.17 2.39
N GLU A 51 -8.00 16.78 2.38
CA GLU A 51 -8.40 15.40 2.69
C GLU A 51 -7.96 14.44 1.58
N LEU A 52 -7.42 13.30 2.00
CA LEU A 52 -7.10 12.18 1.12
C LEU A 52 -7.62 10.91 1.77
N ASN A 53 -8.58 10.28 1.08
CA ASN A 53 -9.16 9.03 1.55
C ASN A 53 -8.25 7.84 1.19
N LEU A 54 -8.21 6.86 2.09
CA LEU A 54 -7.61 5.56 1.81
C LEU A 54 -8.46 4.80 0.78
N ILE A 55 -7.78 4.06 -0.10
CA ILE A 55 -8.39 3.27 -1.16
C ILE A 55 -8.28 1.80 -0.76
N LEU A 56 -9.35 1.03 -0.92
CA LEU A 56 -9.33 -0.43 -0.76
C LEU A 56 -9.31 -1.04 -2.15
N ASP A 57 -8.47 -2.05 -2.35
CA ASP A 57 -8.39 -2.80 -3.60
C ASP A 57 -9.66 -3.63 -3.84
N VAL A 58 -9.88 -4.01 -5.11
CA VAL A 58 -11.04 -4.80 -5.54
C VAL A 58 -10.59 -5.93 -6.46
N LYS A 59 -11.19 -7.10 -6.32
CA LYS A 59 -10.74 -8.32 -7.02
C LYS A 59 -10.77 -8.19 -8.55
N ILE A 60 -11.74 -7.45 -9.10
CA ILE A 60 -12.04 -7.44 -10.54
C ILE A 60 -11.13 -6.48 -11.32
N ARG A 61 -10.58 -5.45 -10.66
CA ARG A 61 -9.74 -4.44 -11.33
C ARG A 61 -8.27 -4.73 -11.06
N TRP A 62 -7.55 -5.16 -12.10
CA TRP A 62 -6.15 -5.60 -12.02
C TRP A 62 -5.21 -4.57 -11.38
N ASN A 63 -5.42 -3.27 -11.61
CA ASN A 63 -4.58 -2.20 -11.06
C ASN A 63 -5.00 -1.68 -9.68
N SER A 64 -6.07 -2.23 -9.08
CA SER A 64 -6.61 -1.71 -7.81
C SER A 64 -5.67 -1.92 -6.62
N MET A 65 -4.92 -3.03 -6.61
CA MET A 65 -3.90 -3.30 -5.60
C MET A 65 -2.79 -2.24 -5.65
N LEU A 66 -2.30 -1.92 -6.85
CA LEU A 66 -1.30 -0.87 -7.05
C LEU A 66 -1.81 0.49 -6.55
N GLN A 67 -3.07 0.83 -6.82
CA GLN A 67 -3.68 2.07 -6.34
C GLN A 67 -3.80 2.13 -4.81
N MET A 68 -4.23 1.03 -4.18
CA MET A 68 -4.29 0.92 -2.71
C MET A 68 -2.90 1.09 -2.10
N THR A 69 -1.91 0.32 -2.58
CA THR A 69 -0.53 0.38 -2.07
C THR A 69 0.07 1.76 -2.24
N HIS A 70 -0.10 2.39 -3.41
CA HIS A 70 0.38 3.75 -3.65
C HIS A 70 -0.24 4.77 -2.68
N ARG A 71 -1.56 4.73 -2.49
CA ARG A 71 -2.26 5.65 -1.58
C ARG A 71 -1.85 5.41 -0.12
N PHE A 72 -1.73 4.16 0.29
CA PHE A 72 -1.33 3.78 1.64
C PHE A 72 0.09 4.27 1.96
N LEU A 73 1.05 4.01 1.06
CA LEU A 73 2.43 4.48 1.21
C LEU A 73 2.53 6.00 1.24
N LYS A 74 1.72 6.69 0.43
CA LYS A 74 1.66 8.16 0.44
C LYS A 74 1.20 8.71 1.79
N LEU A 75 0.25 8.04 2.46
CA LEU A 75 -0.32 8.48 3.73
C LEU A 75 0.34 7.82 4.95
N LYS A 76 1.47 7.11 4.78
CA LYS A 76 2.06 6.26 5.83
C LYS A 76 2.34 7.01 7.14
N ASN A 77 2.82 8.25 7.06
CA ASN A 77 3.12 9.08 8.23
C ASN A 77 1.84 9.47 8.98
N ALA A 78 0.85 10.00 8.25
CA ALA A 78 -0.46 10.33 8.80
C ALA A 78 -1.16 9.11 9.42
N ILE A 79 -1.09 7.94 8.78
CA ILE A 79 -1.63 6.68 9.32
C ILE A 79 -0.93 6.30 10.62
N LYS A 80 0.42 6.33 10.65
CA LYS A 80 1.20 5.97 11.84
C LYS A 80 0.85 6.87 13.02
N LYS A 81 0.79 8.19 12.81
CA LYS A 81 0.35 9.17 13.83
C LYS A 81 -1.09 8.90 14.30
N ALA A 82 -2.02 8.69 13.37
CA ALA A 82 -3.41 8.41 13.71
C ALA A 82 -3.58 7.10 14.51
N LEU A 83 -2.77 6.07 14.22
CA LEU A 83 -2.79 4.82 14.99
C LEU A 83 -2.24 5.00 16.40
N ILE A 84 -1.27 5.90 16.61
CA ILE A 84 -0.75 6.23 17.94
C ILE A 84 -1.84 6.94 18.76
N ASP A 85 -2.48 7.96 18.19
CA ASP A 85 -3.59 8.70 18.84
C ASP A 85 -4.78 7.83 19.22
N LEU A 86 -5.05 6.79 18.42
CA LEU A 86 -6.14 5.85 18.67
C LEU A 86 -5.73 4.68 19.59
N GLU A 87 -4.50 4.67 20.10
CA GLU A 87 -3.94 3.58 20.92
C GLU A 87 -3.95 2.21 20.19
N MET A 88 -3.81 2.24 18.86
CA MET A 88 -3.84 1.07 17.97
C MET A 88 -2.50 0.83 17.28
N SER A 89 -1.39 1.32 17.86
CA SER A 89 -0.03 1.21 17.32
C SER A 89 0.40 -0.25 17.02
N ARG A 90 -0.15 -1.23 17.75
CA ARG A 90 0.07 -2.67 17.53
C ARG A 90 -0.29 -3.17 16.12
N LEU A 91 -1.13 -2.44 15.38
CA LEU A 91 -1.50 -2.80 14.01
C LEU A 91 -0.43 -2.40 12.97
N TRP A 92 0.55 -1.60 13.39
CA TRP A 92 1.59 -1.10 12.50
C TRP A 92 2.85 -1.97 12.57
N ASP A 93 3.33 -2.41 11.41
CA ASP A 93 4.63 -3.06 11.26
C ASP A 93 5.43 -2.34 10.17
N ASP A 94 6.59 -1.79 10.54
CA ASP A 94 7.49 -1.10 9.61
C ASP A 94 8.04 -2.08 8.54
N LYS A 95 8.13 -3.39 8.81
CA LYS A 95 8.52 -4.40 7.81
C LYS A 95 7.52 -4.49 6.66
N ASN A 96 6.22 -4.39 6.98
CA ASN A 96 5.19 -4.39 5.93
C ASN A 96 5.31 -3.19 5.01
N VAL A 97 5.71 -2.03 5.53
CA VAL A 97 5.91 -0.83 4.71
C VAL A 97 7.00 -1.08 3.67
N VAL A 98 8.13 -1.69 4.08
CA VAL A 98 9.21 -2.06 3.16
C VAL A 98 8.73 -3.04 2.10
N ILE A 99 7.95 -4.05 2.49
CA ILE A 99 7.37 -5.02 1.55
C ILE A 99 6.43 -4.34 0.56
N LEU A 100 5.56 -3.45 1.02
CA LEU A 100 4.63 -2.69 0.18
C LEU A 100 5.37 -1.78 -0.81
N GLU A 101 6.47 -1.14 -0.39
CA GLU A 101 7.31 -0.33 -1.28
C GLU A 101 7.89 -1.17 -2.41
N LYS A 102 8.33 -2.41 -2.12
CA LYS A 102 8.78 -3.36 -3.15
C LYS A 102 7.66 -3.82 -4.06
N ILE A 103 6.49 -4.16 -3.52
CA ILE A 103 5.30 -4.49 -4.32
C ILE A 103 4.96 -3.34 -5.27
N TYR A 104 4.97 -2.10 -4.78
CA TYR A 104 4.70 -0.92 -5.58
C TYR A 104 5.72 -0.75 -6.72
N GLN A 105 7.01 -0.92 -6.42
CA GLN A 105 8.10 -0.85 -7.41
C GLN A 105 7.96 -1.90 -8.52
N ILE A 106 7.50 -3.11 -8.20
CA ILE A 106 7.31 -4.19 -9.18
C ILE A 106 6.04 -3.98 -10.02
N LEU A 107 4.95 -3.53 -9.39
CA LEU A 107 3.66 -3.36 -10.07
C LEU A 107 3.61 -2.13 -10.98
N GLN A 108 4.43 -1.10 -10.72
CA GLN A 108 4.46 0.12 -11.51
C GLN A 108 4.85 -0.10 -12.99
N PRO A 109 5.96 -0.79 -13.33
CA PRO A 109 6.31 -1.06 -14.72
C PRO A 109 5.30 -2.01 -15.38
N THR A 110 4.80 -3.02 -14.66
CA THR A 110 3.74 -3.91 -15.17
C THR A 110 2.50 -3.13 -15.58
N LYS A 111 2.11 -2.11 -14.81
CA LYS A 111 0.99 -1.24 -15.18
C LYS A 111 1.27 -0.51 -16.50
N LEU A 112 2.45 0.10 -16.61
CA LEU A 112 2.84 0.85 -17.81
C LEU A 112 2.87 -0.06 -19.05
N SER A 113 3.44 -1.26 -18.92
CA SER A 113 3.50 -2.24 -20.01
C SER A 113 2.10 -2.68 -20.45
N VAL A 114 1.21 -3.00 -19.50
CA VAL A 114 -0.17 -3.38 -19.82
C VAL A 114 -0.93 -2.22 -20.47
N GLU A 115 -0.79 -0.99 -19.97
CA GLU A 115 -1.41 0.20 -20.56
C GLU A 115 -0.86 0.51 -21.95
N THR A 116 0.43 0.24 -22.18
CA THR A 116 1.05 0.42 -23.50
C THR A 116 0.60 -0.67 -24.46
N LEU A 117 0.58 -1.94 -24.06
CA LEU A 117 0.10 -3.04 -24.92
C LEU A 117 -1.40 -2.95 -25.21
N SER A 118 -2.18 -2.36 -24.31
CA SER A 118 -3.64 -2.26 -24.46
C SER A 118 -4.09 -1.04 -25.29
N ARG A 119 -3.17 -0.20 -25.79
CA ARG A 119 -3.58 0.90 -26.69
C ARG A 119 -3.94 0.34 -28.06
N LYS A 120 -4.87 1.00 -28.74
CA LYS A 120 -5.39 0.54 -30.04
C LYS A 120 -4.36 0.65 -31.16
N ASP A 121 -3.39 1.54 -31.01
CA ASP A 121 -2.29 1.83 -31.93
C ASP A 121 -1.04 0.98 -31.65
N SER A 122 -1.08 0.11 -30.63
CA SER A 122 0.07 -0.70 -30.24
C SER A 122 0.33 -1.81 -31.24
N THR A 123 1.49 -1.74 -31.89
CA THR A 123 1.97 -2.77 -32.82
C THR A 123 3.15 -3.49 -32.20
N LEU A 124 3.20 -4.83 -32.29
CA LEU A 124 4.32 -5.65 -31.79
C LEU A 124 5.62 -5.49 -32.61
N LEU A 125 5.61 -4.62 -33.62
CA LEU A 125 6.72 -4.32 -34.52
C LEU A 125 7.32 -2.97 -34.09
N THR A 126 8.02 -2.96 -32.96
CA THR A 126 8.97 -1.89 -32.59
C THR A 126 10.21 -2.56 -32.05
#